data_AF-A0A8I2BKH8-F1
#
_entry.id   AF-A0A8I2BKH8-F1
#
_cell.length_a   1.000
_cell.length_b   1.000
_cell.length_c   1.000
_cell.angle_alpha   90.00
_cell.angle_beta   90.00
_cell.angle_gamma   90.00
#
_symmetry.space_group_name_H-M   'P 1'
#
loop_
_entity.id
_entity.type
_entity.pdbx_description
1 polymer ?
#
loop_
_entity_poly.entity_id
_entity_poly.type
_entity_poly.pdbx_seq_one_letter_code
_entity_poly.pdbx_strand_id
1 'polypeptide(L)' 'MTEEKKDSKKCSGKKNIMFAYGFIQLGSSFVSAIALAAIAFGFCSVKKESRLFNKCVAEIIEDGGTNSEAVRYCNGGN' A
#
# COMPACT_ATOMS: atom_id res chain seq x y z
N MET A 1 53.06 -37.38 31.81
CA MET A 1 53.65 -36.74 30.62
C MET A 1 52.83 -37.10 29.40
N THR A 2 51.95 -36.21 28.94
CA THR A 2 51.68 -35.98 27.51
C THR A 2 50.99 -34.62 27.41
N GLU A 3 51.68 -33.66 26.81
CA GLU A 3 51.18 -32.33 26.45
C GLU A 3 50.42 -32.37 25.11
N GLU A 4 49.68 -31.28 24.83
CA GLU A 4 49.23 -30.79 23.51
C GLU A 4 47.88 -31.37 22.97
N LYS A 5 46.86 -30.62 22.51
CA LYS A 5 46.75 -29.21 22.05
C LYS A 5 45.41 -28.57 22.39
N LYS A 6 45.47 -27.26 22.67
CA LYS A 6 44.38 -26.28 22.66
C LYS A 6 43.74 -26.22 21.25
N ASP A 7 42.44 -26.43 21.14
CA ASP A 7 41.64 -25.83 20.07
C ASP A 7 40.45 -25.10 20.69
N SER A 8 40.69 -23.85 21.08
CA SER A 8 39.65 -22.90 21.48
C SER A 8 38.88 -22.49 20.23
N LYS A 9 37.87 -23.29 19.87
CA LYS A 9 36.97 -23.01 18.75
C LYS A 9 36.29 -21.65 18.96
N LYS A 10 36.84 -20.65 18.29
CA LYS A 10 36.50 -19.22 18.38
C LYS A 10 35.11 -18.99 17.77
N CYS A 11 34.04 -19.15 18.57
CA CYS A 11 32.66 -18.85 18.19
C CYS A 11 32.38 -17.32 18.14
N SER A 12 33.21 -16.57 17.42
CA SER A 12 33.18 -15.10 17.42
C SER A 12 32.85 -14.49 16.05
N GLY A 13 31.83 -15.02 15.36
CA GLY A 13 31.40 -14.51 14.04
C GLY A 13 29.91 -14.54 13.73
N LYS A 14 29.05 -15.05 14.64
CA LYS A 14 27.65 -15.41 14.30
C LYS A 14 26.55 -14.47 14.85
N LYS A 15 26.90 -13.28 15.35
CA LYS A 15 25.91 -12.30 15.84
C LYS A 15 25.40 -11.37 14.73
N ASN A 16 26.26 -10.94 13.80
CA ASN A 16 25.88 -9.95 12.77
C ASN A 16 24.96 -10.50 11.68
N ILE A 17 25.02 -11.79 11.39
CA ILE A 17 24.20 -12.44 10.35
C ILE A 17 22.73 -12.56 10.79
N MET A 18 22.48 -12.72 12.09
CA MET A 18 21.12 -12.86 12.63
C MET A 18 20.34 -11.53 12.59
N PHE A 19 21.02 -10.40 12.77
CA PHE A 19 20.40 -9.08 12.67
C PHE A 19 20.02 -8.73 11.22
N ALA A 20 20.84 -9.10 10.23
CA ALA A 20 20.56 -8.83 8.82
C ALA A 20 19.23 -9.47 8.35
N TYR A 21 18.94 -10.70 8.78
CA TYR A 21 17.66 -11.35 8.50
C TYR A 21 16.47 -10.64 9.17
N GLY A 22 16.66 -10.13 10.40
CA GLY A 22 15.63 -9.39 11.13
C GLY A 22 15.25 -8.05 10.48
N PHE A 23 16.23 -7.32 9.94
CA PHE A 23 15.97 -6.05 9.22
C PHE A 23 15.27 -6.25 7.88
N ILE A 24 15.61 -7.30 7.13
CA ILE A 24 14.92 -7.64 5.88
C ILE A 24 13.48 -8.05 6.17
N GLN A 25 13.26 -8.83 7.24
CA GLN A 25 11.92 -9.28 7.63
C GLN A 25 11.03 -8.11 8.11
N LEU A 26 11.54 -7.21 8.94
CA LEU A 26 10.82 -5.99 9.37
C LEU A 26 10.61 -4.99 8.21
N GLY A 27 11.58 -4.87 7.30
CA GLY A 27 11.50 -3.96 6.15
C GLY A 27 10.38 -4.31 5.18
N SER A 28 10.14 -5.60 4.96
CA SER A 28 9.06 -6.07 4.08
C SER A 28 7.66 -5.67 4.56
N SER A 29 7.41 -5.75 5.88
CA SER A 29 6.13 -5.35 6.48
C SER A 29 5.91 -3.85 6.40
N PHE A 30 6.98 -3.04 6.55
CA PHE A 30 6.90 -1.59 6.45
C PHE A 30 6.54 -1.12 5.03
N VAL A 31 7.19 -1.69 4.01
CA VAL A 31 6.88 -1.40 2.60
C VAL A 31 5.44 -1.79 2.26
N SER A 32 5.00 -2.96 2.75
CA SER A 32 3.62 -3.43 2.55
C SER A 32 2.60 -2.50 3.22
N ALA A 33 2.88 -2.00 4.43
CA ALA A 33 2.00 -1.06 5.12
C ALA A 33 1.88 0.29 4.38
N ILE A 34 2.98 0.80 3.83
CA ILE A 34 2.97 2.03 3.01
C ILE A 34 2.14 1.82 1.74
N ALA A 35 2.31 0.69 1.06
CA ALA A 35 1.54 0.38 -0.14
C ALA A 35 0.04 0.32 0.16
N LEU A 36 -0.37 -0.35 1.24
CA LEU A 36 -1.77 -0.42 1.68
C LEU A 36 -2.32 0.96 2.05
N ALA A 37 -1.53 1.79 2.72
CA ALA A 37 -1.92 3.16 3.04
C ALA A 37 -2.14 3.99 1.77
N ALA A 38 -1.21 3.93 0.81
CA ALA A 38 -1.34 4.63 -0.47
C ALA A 38 -2.60 4.20 -1.25
N ILE A 39 -2.88 2.90 -1.29
CA ILE A 39 -4.10 2.34 -1.90
C ILE A 39 -5.35 2.85 -1.17
N ALA A 40 -5.35 2.88 0.16
CA ALA A 40 -6.48 3.38 0.94
C ALA A 40 -6.74 4.89 0.71
N PHE A 41 -5.69 5.70 0.61
CA PHE A 41 -5.82 7.12 0.25
C PHE A 41 -6.30 7.29 -1.20
N GLY A 42 -5.79 6.48 -2.13
CA GLY A 42 -6.28 6.44 -3.51
C GLY A 42 -7.78 6.14 -3.59
N PHE A 43 -8.24 5.09 -2.89
CA PHE A 43 -9.66 4.76 -2.80
C PHE A 43 -10.50 5.86 -2.13
N CYS A 44 -9.96 6.60 -1.17
CA CYS A 44 -10.65 7.75 -0.60
C CYS A 44 -10.85 8.88 -1.61
N SER A 45 -9.87 9.14 -2.47
CA SER A 45 -9.98 10.12 -3.56
C SER A 45 -11.05 9.69 -4.56
N VAL A 46 -10.96 8.44 -5.05
CA VAL A 46 -11.94 7.86 -5.97
C VAL A 46 -13.34 7.89 -5.36
N LYS A 47 -13.50 7.52 -4.09
CA LYS A 47 -14.81 7.53 -3.40
C LYS A 47 -15.40 8.93 -3.28
N LYS A 48 -14.59 9.96 -3.10
CA LYS A 48 -15.05 11.35 -3.08
C LYS A 48 -15.53 11.77 -4.47
N GLU A 49 -14.75 11.47 -5.50
CA GLU A 49 -15.10 11.77 -6.89
C GLU A 49 -16.36 11.02 -7.32
N SER A 50 -16.50 9.72 -7.00
CA SER A 50 -17.70 8.95 -7.32
C SER A 50 -18.96 9.49 -6.64
N ARG A 51 -18.84 10.02 -5.41
CA ARG A 51 -19.98 10.67 -4.72
C ARG A 51 -20.40 11.96 -5.41
N LEU A 52 -19.44 12.77 -5.86
CA LEU A 52 -19.74 14.00 -6.61
C LEU A 52 -20.36 13.68 -7.97
N PHE A 53 -19.79 12.70 -8.68
CA PHE A 53 -20.30 12.23 -9.95
C PHE A 53 -21.76 11.73 -9.84
N ASN A 54 -22.04 10.84 -8.88
CA ASN A 54 -23.39 10.32 -8.69
C ASN A 54 -24.40 11.40 -8.30
N LYS A 55 -23.97 12.43 -7.56
CA LYS A 55 -24.82 13.58 -7.25
C LYS A 55 -25.13 14.39 -8.51
N CYS A 56 -24.12 14.71 -9.31
CA CYS A 56 -24.32 15.40 -10.59
C CYS A 56 -25.27 14.61 -11.51
N VAL A 57 -25.09 13.29 -11.62
CA VAL A 57 -25.97 12.46 -12.46
C VAL A 57 -27.41 12.48 -11.96
N ALA A 58 -27.61 12.37 -10.64
CA ALA A 58 -28.95 12.46 -10.05
C ALA A 58 -29.61 13.82 -10.31
N GLU A 59 -28.86 14.91 -10.17
CA GLU A 59 -29.33 16.28 -10.41
C GLU A 59 -29.78 16.48 -11.87
N ILE A 60 -28.96 16.07 -12.85
CA ILE A 60 -29.33 16.20 -14.27
C ILE A 60 -30.55 15.33 -14.63
N ILE A 61 -30.70 14.16 -14.00
CA ILE A 61 -31.89 13.31 -14.19
C ILE A 61 -33.13 13.97 -13.58
N GLU A 62 -33.02 14.57 -12.38
CA GLU A 62 -34.12 15.30 -11.75
C GLU A 62 -34.53 16.54 -12.56
N ASP A 63 -33.58 17.21 -13.21
CA ASP A 63 -33.82 18.33 -14.13
C ASP A 63 -34.46 17.90 -15.47
N GLY A 64 -34.70 16.60 -15.67
CA GLY A 64 -35.39 16.04 -16.84
C GLY A 64 -34.46 15.48 -17.91
N GLY A 65 -33.15 15.42 -17.66
CA GLY A 65 -32.16 14.82 -18.54
C GLY A 65 -32.26 13.30 -18.60
N THR A 66 -31.83 12.71 -19.72
CA THR A 66 -31.74 11.24 -19.86
C THR A 66 -30.52 10.70 -19.10
N ASN A 67 -30.56 9.43 -18.68
CA ASN A 67 -29.40 8.79 -18.02
C ASN A 67 -28.11 8.92 -18.84
N SER A 68 -28.18 8.76 -20.17
CA SER A 68 -27.04 8.92 -21.07
C SER A 68 -26.50 10.34 -21.13
N GLU A 69 -27.39 11.33 -21.08
CA GLU A 69 -27.04 12.75 -21.10
C GLU A 69 -26.41 13.17 -19.78
N ALA A 70 -27.00 12.77 -18.66
CA ALA A 70 -26.48 13.03 -17.32
C ALA A 70 -25.06 12.46 -17.15
N VAL A 71 -24.85 11.20 -17.53
CA VAL A 71 -23.51 10.58 -17.49
C VAL A 71 -22.53 11.29 -18.41
N ARG A 72 -22.94 11.69 -19.62
CA ARG A 72 -22.08 12.41 -20.57
C ARG A 72 -21.68 13.78 -20.03
N TYR A 73 -22.65 14.54 -19.53
CA TYR A 73 -22.46 15.88 -18.95
C TYR A 73 -21.55 15.84 -17.73
N CYS A 74 -21.83 14.96 -16.77
CA CYS A 74 -21.04 14.85 -15.54
C CYS A 74 -19.63 14.28 -15.75
N ASN A 75 -19.36 13.68 -16.91
CA ASN A 75 -18.00 13.32 -17.36
C ASN A 75 -17.31 14.43 -18.17
N GLY A 76 -17.88 15.64 -18.22
CA GLY A 76 -17.32 16.79 -18.95
C GLY A 76 -17.63 16.81 -20.45
N GLY A 77 -18.56 15.98 -20.91
CA GLY A 77 -19.08 16.04 -22.28
C GLY A 77 -20.06 17.20 -22.46
N ASN A 78 -20.00 17.86 -23.62
CA ASN A 78 -20.82 19.02 -23.98
C ASN A 78 -22.09 18.62 -24.71
#